data_AF-A0A812YF13-F1
#
_entry.id   AF-A0A812YF13-F1
#
_cell.length_a   1.000
_cell.length_b   1.000
_cell.length_c   1.000
_cell.angle_alpha   90.00
_cell.angle_beta   90.00
_cell.angle_gamma   90.00
#
_symmetry.space_group_name_H-M   'P 1'
#
loop_
_entity.id
_entity.type
_entity.pdbx_description
1 polymer ?
#
loop_
_entity_poly.entity_id
_entity_poly.type
_entity_poly.pdbx_seq_one_letter_code
_entity_poly.pdbx_strand_id
1 'polypeptide(L)' 'RVAEPWACTAAQQICSALEYIHQKGVVHCDLKPENAMLLRATDAKREEAPHIVLVDFGISEIVE' A
#
# COMPACT_ATOMS: atom_id res chain seq x y z
N ARG A 1 -11.28 -10.76 -8.71
CA ARG A 1 -10.34 -11.75 -8.14
C ARG A 1 -9.00 -11.51 -8.81
N VAL A 2 -7.95 -11.29 -8.01
CA VAL A 2 -6.57 -11.05 -8.46
C VAL A 2 -5.77 -12.35 -8.43
N ALA A 3 -4.67 -12.42 -9.16
CA ALA A 3 -3.73 -13.53 -9.06
C ALA A 3 -3.05 -13.53 -7.68
N GLU A 4 -2.77 -14.71 -7.13
CA GLU A 4 -2.11 -14.84 -5.82
C GLU A 4 -0.75 -14.12 -5.78
N PRO A 5 0.16 -14.29 -6.77
CA PRO A 5 1.44 -13.57 -6.75
C PRO A 5 1.27 -12.06 -6.73
N TRP A 6 0.28 -11.55 -7.49
CA TRP A 6 -0.03 -10.12 -7.53
C TRP A 6 -0.44 -9.60 -6.14
N ALA A 7 -1.31 -10.34 -5.44
CA ALA A 7 -1.76 -9.98 -4.09
C ALA A 7 -0.61 -9.99 -3.09
N CYS A 8 0.27 -11.00 -3.14
CA CYS A 8 1.45 -11.08 -2.29
C CYS A 8 2.39 -9.90 -2.51
N THR A 9 2.67 -9.53 -3.76
CA THR A 9 3.50 -8.35 -4.08
C THR A 9 2.86 -7.05 -3.60
N ALA A 10 1.54 -6.88 -3.78
CA ALA A 10 0.83 -5.70 -3.29
C ALA A 10 0.90 -5.59 -1.76
N ALA A 11 0.63 -6.68 -1.04
CA ALA A 11 0.69 -6.72 0.42
C ALA A 11 2.10 -6.41 0.95
N GLN A 12 3.15 -6.96 0.31
CA GLN A 12 4.53 -6.65 0.65
C GLN A 12 4.85 -5.16 0.50
N GLN A 13 4.40 -4.52 -0.58
CA GLN A 13 4.63 -3.09 -0.80
C GLN A 13 3.88 -2.23 0.22
N ILE A 14 2.64 -2.59 0.57
CA ILE A 14 1.87 -1.92 1.63
C ILE A 14 2.60 -2.04 2.97
N CYS A 15 3.03 -3.24 3.35
CA CYS A 15 3.78 -3.44 4.60
C CYS A 15 5.09 -2.64 4.63
N SER A 16 5.82 -2.58 3.52
CA SER A 16 7.07 -1.80 3.43
C SER A 16 6.81 -0.30 3.55
N ALA A 17 5.74 0.22 2.93
CA ALA A 17 5.35 1.62 3.08
C ALA A 17 4.91 1.95 4.52
N LEU A 18 4.16 1.05 5.17
CA LEU A 18 3.77 1.18 6.57
C LEU A 18 4.99 1.17 7.50
N GLU A 19 5.92 0.23 7.30
CA GLU A 19 7.17 0.18 8.05
C GLU A 19 7.93 1.51 7.93
N TYR A 20 8.05 2.06 6.72
CA TYR A 20 8.71 3.34 6.49
C TYR A 20 8.05 4.48 7.29
N ILE A 21 6.73 4.64 7.22
CA ILE A 21 6.05 5.73 7.94
C ILE A 21 6.11 5.52 9.46
N HIS A 22 6.03 4.27 9.94
CA HIS A 22 6.17 3.96 11.36
C HIS A 22 7.57 4.31 11.89
N GLN A 23 8.63 4.08 11.11
CA GLN A 23 9.99 4.53 11.44
C GLN A 23 10.13 6.06 11.50
N LYS A 24 9.19 6.80 10.89
CA LYS A 24 9.09 8.26 10.99
C LYS A 24 8.14 8.72 12.10
N GLY A 25 7.64 7.81 12.93
CA GLY A 25 6.67 8.11 13.97
C GLY A 25 5.29 8.45 13.42
N VAL A 26 4.94 8.03 12.21
CA VAL A 26 3.63 8.34 11.59
C VAL A 26 2.78 7.08 11.54
N VAL A 27 1.55 7.16 12.07
CA VAL A 27 0.52 6.11 11.95
C VAL A 27 -0.52 6.58 10.94
N HIS A 28 -0.81 5.77 9.91
CA HIS A 28 -1.73 6.15 8.84
C HIS A 28 -3.18 6.34 9.31
N CYS A 29 -3.64 5.53 10.28
CA CYS A 29 -4.99 5.53 10.86
C CYS A 29 -6.18 5.20 9.94
N ASP A 30 -6.00 5.18 8.62
CA ASP A 30 -7.06 4.91 7.62
C ASP A 30 -6.60 3.93 6.53
N LEU A 31 -6.00 2.81 6.92
CA LEU A 31 -5.52 1.81 5.96
C LEU A 31 -6.70 1.00 5.39
N LYS A 32 -6.97 1.18 4.10
CA LYS A 32 -8.00 0.48 3.33
C LYS A 32 -7.63 0.42 1.84
N PRO A 33 -8.25 -0.46 1.03
CA PRO A 33 -7.91 -0.60 -0.39
C PRO A 33 -8.00 0.70 -1.20
N GLU A 34 -8.92 1.60 -0.84
CA GLU A 34 -9.11 2.91 -1.49
C GLU A 34 -7.90 3.82 -1.33
N ASN A 35 -7.14 3.64 -0.25
CA ASN A 35 -5.94 4.42 0.09
C ASN A 35 -4.63 3.73 -0.37
N ALA A 36 -4.72 2.64 -1.15
CA ALA A 36 -3.59 1.93 -1.74
C ALA A 36 -3.67 1.98 -3.27
N MET A 37 -3.11 3.02 -3.89
CA MET A 37 -3.25 3.31 -5.31
C MET A 37 -2.22 2.59 -6.17
N LEU A 38 -2.62 2.20 -7.39
CA LEU A 38 -1.69 1.73 -8.42
C LEU A 38 -1.07 2.93 -9.14
N LEU A 39 0.26 3.02 -9.15
CA LEU A 39 0.98 4.08 -9.87
C LEU A 39 0.88 3.94 -11.39
N ARG A 40 0.67 2.72 -11.88
CA ARG A 40 0.46 2.40 -13.30
C ARG A 40 -0.64 1.36 -13.40
N ALA A 41 -1.43 1.42 -14.46
CA ALA A 41 -2.39 0.36 -14.75
C ALA A 41 -1.64 -0.96 -14.98
N THR A 42 -2.02 -2.00 -14.25
CA THR A 42 -1.53 -3.37 -14.43
C THR A 42 -2.71 -4.31 -14.53
N ASP A 43 -2.58 -5.38 -15.32
CA ASP A 43 -3.60 -6.43 -15.33
C ASP A 43 -3.40 -7.34 -14.12
N ALA A 44 -4.24 -7.18 -13.10
CA ALA A 44 -4.17 -7.97 -11.87
C ALA A 44 -4.49 -9.47 -12.06
N LYS A 45 -4.84 -9.89 -13.28
CA LYS A 45 -4.97 -11.31 -13.67
C LYS A 45 -3.76 -11.85 -14.42
N ARG A 46 -2.78 -11.02 -14.77
CA ARG A 46 -1.50 -11.42 -15.36
C ARG A 46 -0.40 -11.39 -14.30
N GLU A 47 0.78 -11.88 -14.67
CA GLU A 47 2.00 -11.84 -13.84
C GLU A 47 2.68 -10.46 -13.83
N GLU A 48 1.97 -9.40 -14.19
CA GLU A 48 2.49 -8.03 -14.11
C GLU A 48 2.47 -7.57 -12.65
N ALA A 49 3.66 -7.40 -12.07
CA ALA A 49 3.81 -6.94 -10.70
C ALA A 49 3.20 -5.53 -10.51
N PRO A 50 2.37 -5.31 -9.47
CA PRO A 50 1.84 -3.99 -9.18
C PRO A 50 2.92 -3.05 -8.64
N HIS A 51 2.63 -1.75 -8.69
CA HIS A 51 3.36 -0.72 -7.95
C HIS A 51 2.35 0.10 -7.14
N ILE A 52 2.27 -0.19 -5.84
CA ILE A 52 1.33 0.36 -4.88
C ILE A 52 1.95 1.56 -4.18
N VAL A 53 1.16 2.63 -4.03
CA VAL A 53 1.50 3.83 -3.28
C VAL A 53 0.39 4.08 -2.26
N LEU A 54 0.76 4.24 -0.98
CA LEU A 54 -0.19 4.65 0.05
C LEU A 54 -0.49 6.15 -0.09
N VAL A 55 -1.76 6.51 0.04
CA VAL A 55 -2.27 7.88 -0.10
C VAL A 55 -3.23 8.21 1.03
N ASP A 56 -3.59 9.49 1.13
CA ASP A 56 -4.55 10.03 2.10
C ASP A 56 -4.11 9.89 3.57
N PHE A 57 -3.21 10.79 3.97
CA PHE A 57 -2.77 10.95 5.35
C PHE A 57 -3.63 11.96 6.13
N GLY A 58 -4.88 12.21 5.68
CA GLY A 58 -5.73 13.27 6.22
C GLY A 58 -6.09 13.13 7.70
N ILE A 59 -6.03 11.91 8.23
CA ILE A 59 -6.23 11.60 9.66
C ILE A 59 -5.04 10.87 10.29
N SER A 60 -3.86 10.97 9.67
CA SER A 60 -2.66 10.34 10.21
C SER A 60 -2.15 11.07 11.45
N GLU A 61 -1.60 10.29 12.37
CA GLU A 61 -1.13 10.76 13.67
C GLU A 61 0.40 10.67 13.75
N ILE A 62 1.03 11.64 14.41
CA ILE A 62 2.44 11.56 14.78
C ILE A 62 2.52 11.02 16.21
N VAL A 63 3.23 9.91 16.37
CA VAL A 63 3.47 9.24 17.63
C VAL A 63 4.93 9.46 18.01
N GLU A 64 5.15 10.15 19.13
CA GLU A 64 6.46 10.37 19.76
C GLU A 64 7.00 9.12 20.46
#